data_AF-A0A497IDQ9-F1
#
_entry.id   AF-A0A497IDQ9-F1
#
_cell.length_a   1.000
_cell.length_b   1.000
_cell.length_c   1.000
_cell.angle_alpha   90.00
_cell.angle_beta   90.00
_cell.angle_gamma   90.00
#
_symmetry.space_group_name_H-M   'P 1'
#
loop_
_entity.id
_entity.type
_entity.pdbx_description
1 polymer ?
#
loop_
_entity_poly.entity_id
_entity_poly.type
_entity_poly.pdbx_seq_one_letter_code
_entity_poly.pdbx_strand_id
1 'polypeptide(L)'
;MGKGKFGESCKEAIRNSLELGEVVTFSELFRRVRNKGNWKDDTIYQHLMALVVNLPPARRHWPHVEPFLLLHEDGTYELYDPNKHKMVKE
;
A
#
# COMPACT_ATOMS: atom_id res chain seq x y z
N MET A 1 -4.62 17.14 -3.10
CA MET A 1 -3.66 16.07 -2.74
C MET A 1 -2.25 16.55 -3.08
N GLY A 2 -1.32 16.52 -2.12
CA GLY A 2 0.06 16.98 -2.33
C GLY A 2 0.80 16.05 -3.29
N LYS A 3 1.54 16.61 -4.24
CA LYS A 3 2.41 15.87 -5.15
C LYS A 3 3.72 15.52 -4.44
N GLY A 4 4.24 14.31 -4.67
CA GLY A 4 5.53 13.85 -4.17
C GLY A 4 6.71 14.58 -4.82
N LYS A 5 7.93 14.25 -4.40
CA LYS A 5 9.17 14.89 -4.87
C LYS A 5 9.34 14.82 -6.40
N PHE A 6 8.77 13.79 -7.03
CA PHE A 6 8.82 13.55 -8.48
C PHE A 6 7.45 13.75 -9.17
N GLY A 7 6.49 14.39 -8.51
CA GLY A 7 5.14 14.57 -9.05
C GLY A 7 4.19 13.38 -8.84
N GLU A 8 4.70 12.24 -8.36
CA GLU A 8 3.91 11.05 -8.04
C GLU A 8 2.95 11.29 -6.86
N SER A 9 1.82 10.60 -6.86
CA SER A 9 0.88 10.51 -5.73
C SER A 9 1.41 9.59 -4.63
N CYS A 10 0.83 9.67 -3.43
CA CYS A 10 1.22 8.76 -2.34
C CYS A 10 0.94 7.29 -2.70
N LYS A 11 -0.12 7.00 -3.46
CA LYS A 11 -0.43 5.67 -3.99
C LYS A 11 0.71 5.15 -4.88
N GLU A 12 1.14 5.97 -5.83
CA GLU A 12 2.23 5.62 -6.75
C GLU A 12 3.55 5.47 -5.98
N ALA A 13 3.84 6.34 -5.01
CA ALA A 13 5.01 6.24 -4.16
C ALA A 13 5.05 4.92 -3.39
N ILE A 14 3.92 4.47 -2.83
CA ILE A 14 3.79 3.17 -2.15
C ILE A 14 4.06 2.03 -3.14
N ARG A 15 3.42 2.06 -4.32
CA ARG A 15 3.61 1.01 -5.33
C ARG A 15 5.06 0.91 -5.81
N ASN A 16 5.69 2.05 -6.06
CA ASN A 16 7.07 2.15 -6.54
C ASN A 16 8.12 1.92 -5.43
N SER A 17 7.69 1.70 -4.17
CA SER A 17 8.58 1.39 -3.05
C SER A 17 8.75 -0.12 -2.83
N LEU A 18 8.11 -0.94 -3.66
CA LEU A 18 8.07 -2.40 -3.57
C LEU A 18 8.40 -3.02 -4.92
N GLU A 19 9.11 -4.14 -4.89
CA GLU A 19 9.27 -5.03 -6.04
C GLU A 19 8.33 -6.24 -5.95
N LEU A 20 8.02 -6.88 -7.09
CA LEU A 20 7.16 -8.05 -7.09
C LEU A 20 7.86 -9.23 -6.38
N GLY A 21 7.20 -9.80 -5.36
CA GLY A 21 7.78 -10.85 -4.52
C GLY A 21 8.61 -10.35 -3.34
N GLU A 22 8.81 -9.03 -3.21
CA GLU A 22 9.44 -8.43 -2.05
C GLU A 22 8.46 -8.33 -0.87
N VAL A 23 8.90 -8.80 0.30
CA VAL A 23 8.16 -8.68 1.57
C VAL A 23 8.88 -7.69 2.47
N VAL A 24 8.18 -6.65 2.92
CA VAL A 24 8.77 -5.59 3.76
C VAL A 24 7.93 -5.32 5.00
N THR A 25 8.59 -4.90 6.07
CA THR A 25 7.87 -4.42 7.26
C THR A 25 7.20 -3.08 7.00
N PHE A 26 6.17 -2.77 7.78
CA PHE A 26 5.55 -1.44 7.81
C PHE A 26 6.59 -0.32 7.94
N SER A 27 7.51 -0.42 8.89
CA SER A 27 8.51 0.63 9.16
C SER A 27 9.41 0.87 7.96
N GLU A 28 9.81 -0.18 7.25
CA GLU A 28 10.64 -0.07 6.06
C GLU A 28 9.87 0.55 4.90
N LEU A 29 8.65 0.06 4.61
CA LEU A 29 7.81 0.64 3.57
C LEU A 29 7.50 2.12 3.83
N PHE A 30 7.14 2.46 5.08
CA PHE A 30 6.86 3.81 5.50
C PHE A 30 8.07 4.73 5.29
N ARG A 31 9.26 4.29 5.70
CA ARG A 31 10.52 5.01 5.48
C ARG A 31 10.78 5.25 4.00
N ARG A 32 10.60 4.24 3.13
CA ARG A 32 10.77 4.36 1.68
C ARG A 32 9.82 5.42 1.09
N VAL A 33 8.55 5.40 1.47
CA VAL A 33 7.55 6.37 1.01
C VAL A 33 7.86 7.79 1.48
N ARG A 34 8.28 7.97 2.74
CA ARG A 34 8.70 9.28 3.27
C ARG A 34 9.90 9.85 2.53
N ASN A 35 10.82 9.01 2.05
CA ASN A 35 11.94 9.46 1.23
C ASN A 35 11.51 9.94 -0.17
N LYS A 36 10.31 9.57 -0.63
CA LYS A 36 9.72 9.97 -1.92
C LYS A 36 8.84 11.22 -1.84
N GLY A 37 8.39 11.63 -0.65
CA GLY A 37 7.60 12.84 -0.49
C GLY A 37 7.18 13.17 0.95
N ASN A 38 6.75 14.41 1.13
CA ASN A 38 6.45 14.98 2.45
C ASN A 38 4.97 14.85 2.86
N TRP A 39 4.32 13.72 2.56
CA TRP A 39 2.94 13.48 2.99
C TRP A 39 2.84 13.36 4.51
N LYS A 40 1.72 13.78 5.10
CA LYS A 40 1.45 13.56 6.51
C LYS A 40 1.40 12.06 6.80
N ASP A 41 1.81 11.66 7.99
CA ASP A 41 1.85 10.26 8.40
C ASP A 41 0.45 9.61 8.27
N ASP A 42 -0.59 10.29 8.74
CA ASP A 42 -2.00 9.87 8.56
C ASP A 42 -2.38 9.66 7.09
N THR A 43 -1.87 10.48 6.17
CA THR A 43 -2.13 10.32 4.74
C THR A 43 -1.51 9.03 4.22
N ILE A 44 -0.29 8.71 4.65
CA ILE A 44 0.38 7.46 4.29
C ILE A 44 -0.36 6.27 4.91
N TYR A 45 -0.77 6.36 6.18
CA TYR A 45 -1.53 5.30 6.86
C TYR A 45 -2.87 5.01 6.19
N GLN A 46 -3.64 6.06 5.86
CA GLN A 46 -4.90 5.90 5.13
C GLN A 46 -4.69 5.26 3.77
N HIS A 47 -3.65 5.64 3.03
CA HIS A 47 -3.34 5.01 1.76
C HIS A 47 -2.90 3.55 1.93
N LEU A 48 -2.04 3.23 2.89
CA LEU A 48 -1.65 1.85 3.15
C LEU A 48 -2.87 0.98 3.44
N MET A 49 -3.79 1.41 4.31
CA MET A 49 -5.03 0.67 4.59
C MET A 49 -5.91 0.51 3.35
N ALA A 50 -6.15 1.60 2.61
CA ALA A 50 -7.01 1.58 1.43
C ALA A 50 -6.49 0.67 0.30
N LEU A 51 -5.16 0.49 0.23
CA LEU A 51 -4.49 -0.27 -0.82
C LEU A 51 -4.34 -1.76 -0.51
N VAL A 52 -4.72 -2.23 0.69
CA VAL A 52 -4.64 -3.64 1.07
C VAL A 52 -5.78 -4.45 0.43
N VAL A 53 -5.44 -5.58 -0.20
CA VAL A 53 -6.38 -6.48 -0.89
C VAL A 53 -7.25 -7.24 0.10
N ASN A 54 -6.64 -7.75 1.17
CA ASN A 54 -7.22 -8.62 2.18
C ASN A 54 -7.69 -7.88 3.44
N LEU A 55 -8.11 -6.62 3.29
CA LEU A 55 -8.73 -5.81 4.35
C LEU A 55 -10.17 -5.46 3.94
N PRO A 56 -11.17 -6.33 4.21
CA PRO A 56 -12.55 -6.12 3.76
C PRO A 56 -13.15 -4.76 4.14
N PRO A 57 -12.96 -4.22 5.37
CA PRO A 57 -13.48 -2.90 5.72
C PRO A 57 -13.01 -1.76 4.80
N ALA A 58 -11.81 -1.88 4.22
CA ALA A 58 -11.27 -0.88 3.31
C ALA A 58 -12.10 -0.76 2.03
N ARG A 59 -12.72 -1.84 1.55
CA ARG A 59 -13.59 -1.82 0.36
C ARG A 59 -14.83 -0.98 0.56
N ARG A 60 -15.36 -0.95 1.78
CA ARG A 60 -16.51 -0.12 2.14
C ARG A 60 -16.12 1.35 2.33
N HIS A 61 -14.96 1.61 2.93
CA HIS A 61 -14.52 2.98 3.24
C HIS A 61 -13.92 3.71 2.03
N TRP A 62 -13.26 2.99 1.12
CA TRP A 62 -12.62 3.52 -0.08
C TRP A 62 -13.00 2.73 -1.34
N PRO A 63 -14.29 2.76 -1.76
CA PRO A 63 -14.79 1.93 -2.86
C PRO A 63 -14.16 2.25 -4.22
N HIS A 64 -13.60 3.44 -4.38
CA HIS A 64 -12.95 3.88 -5.62
C HIS A 64 -11.44 3.61 -5.66
N VAL A 65 -10.86 3.06 -4.59
CA VAL A 65 -9.43 2.78 -4.52
C VAL A 65 -9.18 1.34 -4.95
N GLU A 66 -8.46 1.20 -6.07
CA GLU A 66 -7.97 -0.09 -6.53
C GLU A 66 -6.77 -0.55 -5.67
N PRO A 67 -6.92 -1.67 -4.94
CA PRO A 67 -5.89 -2.21 -4.05
C PRO A 67 -4.80 -2.93 -4.82
N PHE A 68 -3.62 -3.06 -4.21
CA PHE A 68 -2.53 -3.86 -4.77
C PHE A 68 -1.54 -4.38 -3.72
N LEU A 69 -1.77 -4.11 -2.42
CA LEU A 69 -0.92 -4.61 -1.35
C LEU A 69 -1.55 -5.84 -0.72
N LEU A 70 -0.77 -6.86 -0.42
CA LEU A 70 -1.15 -7.91 0.51
C LEU A 70 -0.57 -7.58 1.89
N LEU A 71 -1.38 -7.68 2.94
CA LEU A 71 -0.95 -7.58 4.33
C LEU A 71 -0.83 -8.99 4.91
N HIS A 72 0.35 -9.38 5.37
CA HIS A 72 0.59 -10.66 6.03
C HIS A 72 0.16 -10.62 7.50
N GLU A 73 -0.02 -11.79 8.10
CA GLU A 73 -0.40 -11.93 9.52
C GLU A 73 0.64 -11.34 10.48
N ASP A 74 1.91 -11.32 10.07
CA ASP A 74 3.02 -10.75 10.82
C ASP A 74 3.15 -9.22 10.68
N GLY A 75 2.25 -8.58 9.92
CA GLY A 75 2.25 -7.14 9.69
C GLY A 75 3.20 -6.66 8.59
N THR A 76 3.78 -7.58 7.79
CA THR A 76 4.54 -7.23 6.59
C THR A 76 3.63 -7.01 5.38
N TYR A 77 4.16 -6.31 4.38
CA TYR A 77 3.47 -5.98 3.14
C TYR A 77 4.23 -6.56 1.95
N GLU A 78 3.48 -6.98 0.94
CA GLU A 78 4.02 -7.26 -0.40
C GLU A 78 3.05 -6.79 -1.49
N LEU A 79 3.52 -6.73 -2.74
CA LEU A 79 2.63 -6.54 -3.87
C LEU A 79 1.77 -7.79 -4.07
N TYR A 80 0.46 -7.59 -4.24
CA TYR A 80 -0.46 -8.67 -4.55
C TYR A 80 -0.15 -9.27 -5.93
N ASP A 81 0.29 -10.53 -5.93
CA ASP A 81 0.42 -11.37 -7.12
C ASP A 81 -0.76 -12.35 -7.22
N PRO A 82 -1.64 -12.25 -8.23
CA PRO A 82 -2.78 -13.17 -8.40
C PRO A 82 -2.38 -14.63 -8.71
N ASN A 83 -1.14 -14.89 -9.16
CA ASN A 83 -0.67 -16.25 -9.42
C ASN A 83 -0.23 -16.96 -8.14
N LYS A 84 0.25 -16.19 -7.15
CA LYS A 84 0.71 -16.68 -5.85
C LYS A 84 -0.40 -16.61 -4.79
N HIS A 85 -1.16 -15.53 -4.78
CA HIS A 85 -2.16 -15.22 -3.78
C HIS A 85 -3.54 -15.58 -4.28
N LYS A 86 -4.21 -16.50 -3.59
CA LYS A 86 -5.62 -16.78 -3.86
C LYS A 86 -6.44 -15.62 -3.33
N MET A 87 -7.31 -15.04 -4.16
CA MET A 87 -8.31 -14.11 -3.64
C MET A 87 -9.17 -14.83 -2.62
N VAL A 88 -9.22 -14.30 -1.39
CA VAL A 88 -10.29 -14.65 -0.45
C VAL A 88 -11.55 -13.99 -1.02
N LYS A 89 -12.45 -14.81 -1.57
CA LYS A 89 -13.78 -14.35 -1.98
C LYS A 89 -14.54 -14.00 -0.69
N GLU A 90 -15.09 -12.78 -0.64
CA GLU A 90 -16.10 -12.41 0.36
C GLU A 90 -17.34 -13.32 0.26
#